data_AF-A0A840F0Q9-F1
#
_entry.id   AF-A0A840F0Q9-F1
#
_cell.length_a   1.000
_cell.length_b   1.000
_cell.length_c   1.000
_cell.angle_alpha   90.00
_cell.angle_beta   90.00
_cell.angle_gamma   90.00
#
_symmetry.space_group_name_H-M   'P 1'
#
loop_
_entity.id
_entity.type
_entity.pdbx_description
1 polymer ?
#
loop_
_entity_poly.entity_id
_entity_poly.type
_entity_poly.pdbx_seq_one_letter_code
_entity_poly.pdbx_strand_id
1 'polypeptide(L)'
;MARRIGARPSKVPEADAKAPHELTFADVPEEFRPSSFRDVWLAVVPLHVDETNEQHCSLAYGLSCDEVERERAVGHRLRADAHWRARLASETREVEFRAWLDERGLLKANGQPIRGWTSRDFQMWDQARREDDGR
;
A
#
# COMPACT_ATOMS: atom_id res chain seq x y z
N MET A 1 -12.01 -0.64 -43.53
CA MET A 1 -10.65 -0.79 -43.00
C MET A 1 -10.75 -1.12 -41.51
N ALA A 2 -10.39 -2.34 -41.13
CA ALA A 2 -10.40 -2.79 -39.74
C ALA A 2 -9.02 -2.58 -39.12
N ARG A 3 -8.95 -2.12 -37.86
CA ARG A 3 -7.85 -2.43 -36.94
C ARG A 3 -8.43 -2.79 -35.58
N ARG A 4 -8.30 -4.09 -35.26
CA ARG A 4 -8.40 -4.69 -33.93
C ARG A 4 -7.14 -4.33 -33.14
N ILE A 5 -7.30 -3.84 -31.92
CA ILE A 5 -6.33 -3.97 -30.83
C ILE A 5 -7.23 -4.16 -29.60
N GLY A 6 -7.50 -5.38 -29.19
CA GLY A 6 -6.59 -6.14 -28.34
C GLY A 6 -7.32 -6.33 -27.01
N ALA A 7 -8.30 -7.23 -27.00
CA ALA A 7 -8.95 -7.69 -25.80
C ALA A 7 -7.87 -8.14 -24.81
N ARG A 8 -7.82 -7.57 -23.61
CA ARG A 8 -7.11 -8.16 -22.48
C ARG A 8 -7.92 -9.40 -22.06
N PRO A 9 -7.43 -10.63 -22.21
CA PRO A 9 -8.03 -11.76 -21.55
C PRO A 9 -7.25 -11.98 -20.26
N SER A 10 -7.73 -11.39 -19.17
CA SER A 10 -7.41 -11.91 -17.85
C SER A 10 -8.73 -12.11 -17.15
N LYS A 11 -9.37 -13.24 -17.51
CA LYS A 11 -10.25 -13.94 -16.58
C LYS A 11 -9.41 -14.16 -15.33
N VAL A 12 -9.63 -13.32 -14.32
CA VAL A 12 -9.36 -13.71 -12.94
C VAL A 12 -10.15 -15.01 -12.77
N PRO A 13 -9.54 -16.14 -12.35
CA PRO A 13 -10.35 -17.28 -11.97
C PRO A 13 -11.34 -16.75 -10.94
N GLU A 14 -12.61 -16.96 -11.22
CA GLU A 14 -13.71 -16.86 -10.27
C GLU A 14 -13.43 -17.95 -9.22
N ALA A 15 -12.41 -17.71 -8.38
CA ALA A 15 -12.15 -18.50 -7.21
C ALA A 15 -13.42 -18.37 -6.38
N ASP A 16 -14.02 -19.50 -6.00
CA ASP A 16 -15.16 -19.58 -5.08
C ASP A 16 -15.10 -18.40 -4.11
N ALA A 17 -15.97 -17.40 -4.33
CA ALA A 17 -15.93 -16.16 -3.59
C ALA A 17 -16.39 -16.49 -2.17
N LYS A 18 -15.44 -16.86 -1.32
CA LYS A 18 -15.66 -17.14 0.10
C LYS A 18 -16.44 -16.00 0.70
N ALA A 19 -17.45 -16.34 1.49
CA ALA A 19 -18.18 -15.33 2.22
C ALA A 19 -17.21 -14.61 3.19
N PRO A 20 -17.46 -13.34 3.57
CA PRO A 20 -16.52 -12.57 4.39
C PRO A 20 -16.15 -13.24 5.73
N HIS A 21 -17.03 -14.10 6.25
CA HIS A 21 -16.82 -14.87 7.48
C HIS A 21 -15.97 -16.13 7.30
N GLU A 22 -15.69 -16.55 6.06
CA GLU A 22 -14.87 -17.72 5.71
C GLU A 22 -13.44 -17.33 5.32
N LEU A 23 -13.17 -16.04 5.14
CA LEU A 23 -11.84 -15.54 4.84
C LEU A 23 -10.93 -15.71 6.07
N THR A 24 -9.70 -16.12 5.81
CA THR A 24 -8.65 -16.35 6.80
C THR A 24 -7.37 -15.61 6.39
N PHE A 25 -6.34 -15.64 7.25
CA PHE A 25 -5.04 -15.08 6.89
C PHE A 25 -4.44 -15.68 5.61
N ALA A 26 -4.74 -16.94 5.30
CA ALA A 26 -4.23 -17.59 4.09
C ALA A 26 -4.82 -16.97 2.80
N ASP A 27 -5.99 -16.34 2.91
CA ASP A 27 -6.68 -15.70 1.78
C ASP A 27 -6.18 -14.27 1.51
N VAL A 28 -5.23 -13.80 2.32
CA VAL A 28 -4.65 -12.46 2.18
C VAL A 28 -3.52 -12.50 1.18
N PRO A 29 -3.54 -11.63 0.15
CA PRO A 29 -2.42 -11.47 -0.76
C PRO A 29 -1.10 -11.28 -0.02
N GLU A 30 -0.05 -11.97 -0.51
CA GLU A 30 1.25 -12.00 0.16
C GLU A 30 1.88 -10.60 0.25
N GLU A 31 1.59 -9.74 -0.72
CA GLU A 31 2.01 -8.34 -0.72
C GLU A 31 1.51 -7.58 0.50
N PHE A 32 0.30 -7.85 0.99
CA PHE A 32 -0.23 -7.17 2.17
C PHE A 32 0.33 -7.72 3.48
N ARG A 33 1.08 -8.83 3.47
CA ARG A 33 1.69 -9.35 4.68
C ARG A 33 2.77 -8.37 5.20
N PRO A 34 2.81 -8.10 6.52
CA PRO A 34 3.83 -7.22 7.12
C PRO A 34 5.26 -7.60 6.74
N SER A 35 5.51 -8.91 6.63
CA SER A 35 6.76 -9.50 6.17
C SER A 35 7.24 -9.00 4.80
N SER A 36 6.32 -8.74 3.89
CA SER A 36 6.59 -8.36 2.50
C SER A 36 6.79 -6.85 2.31
N PHE A 37 6.65 -6.05 3.38
CA PHE A 37 6.66 -4.59 3.29
C PHE A 37 7.93 -4.05 2.60
N ARG A 38 9.09 -4.58 2.97
CA ARG A 38 10.37 -4.12 2.43
C ARG A 38 10.51 -4.48 0.95
N ASP A 39 10.19 -5.71 0.58
CA ASP A 39 10.52 -6.26 -0.73
C ASP A 39 9.47 -5.95 -1.79
N VAL A 40 8.25 -5.61 -1.37
CA VAL A 40 7.15 -5.23 -2.27
C VAL A 40 6.92 -3.72 -2.24
N TRP A 41 6.50 -3.17 -1.10
CA TRP A 41 6.02 -1.78 -1.03
C TRP A 41 7.15 -0.76 -1.00
N LEU A 42 8.19 -1.00 -0.20
CA LEU A 42 9.32 -0.07 -0.16
C LEU A 42 10.19 -0.15 -1.42
N ALA A 43 10.21 -1.31 -2.08
CA ALA A 43 11.01 -1.53 -3.29
C ALA A 43 10.52 -0.70 -4.49
N VAL A 44 9.22 -0.44 -4.59
CA VAL A 44 8.64 0.37 -5.67
C VAL A 44 8.68 1.88 -5.42
N VAL A 45 8.94 2.31 -4.18
CA VAL A 45 9.08 3.73 -3.85
C VAL A 45 10.40 4.29 -4.39
N PRO A 46 10.37 5.36 -5.20
CA PRO A 46 11.57 5.98 -5.76
C PRO A 46 12.64 6.33 -4.70
N LEU A 47 13.92 6.25 -5.11
CA LEU A 47 15.04 6.66 -4.25
C LEU A 47 15.14 8.18 -4.09
N HIS A 48 14.65 8.92 -5.09
CA HIS A 48 14.67 10.37 -5.12
C HIS A 48 13.24 10.91 -4.99
N VAL A 49 13.14 12.06 -4.33
CA VAL A 49 11.87 12.78 -4.21
C VAL A 49 11.48 13.28 -5.60
N ASP A 50 10.22 13.08 -5.96
CA ASP A 50 9.65 13.66 -7.18
C ASP A 50 9.03 14.99 -6.76
N GLU A 51 9.74 16.09 -7.04
CA GLU A 51 9.30 17.44 -6.64
C GLU A 51 8.08 17.94 -7.44
N THR A 52 7.55 17.13 -8.37
CA THR A 52 6.28 17.39 -9.08
C THR A 52 5.08 16.66 -8.47
N ASN A 53 5.32 15.79 -7.48
CA ASN A 53 4.29 15.01 -6.81
C ASN A 53 4.04 15.57 -5.40
N GLU A 54 2.82 16.08 -5.16
CA GLU A 54 2.42 16.68 -3.88
C GLU A 54 2.66 15.76 -2.68
N GLN A 55 2.36 14.47 -2.80
CA GLN A 55 2.56 13.54 -1.69
C GLN A 55 4.05 13.34 -1.40
N HIS A 56 4.90 13.33 -2.44
CA HIS A 56 6.34 13.24 -2.27
C HIS A 56 6.90 14.49 -1.59
N CYS A 57 6.52 15.69 -2.03
CA CYS A 57 6.92 16.96 -1.41
C CYS A 57 6.48 17.05 0.05
N SER A 58 5.22 16.70 0.32
CA SER A 58 4.65 16.75 1.67
C SER A 58 5.37 15.77 2.61
N LEU A 59 5.57 14.52 2.18
CA LEU A 59 6.24 13.53 3.03
C LEU A 59 7.74 13.81 3.18
N ALA A 60 8.42 14.23 2.12
CA ALA A 60 9.87 14.43 2.15
C ALA A 60 10.28 15.73 2.84
N TYR A 61 9.54 16.82 2.64
CA TYR A 61 9.93 18.15 3.08
C TYR A 61 8.93 18.80 4.03
N GLY A 62 7.71 18.27 4.16
CA GLY A 62 6.63 18.93 4.91
C GLY A 62 6.05 20.15 4.19
N LEU A 63 6.20 20.22 2.86
CA LEU A 63 5.87 21.36 2.02
C LEU A 63 5.03 20.91 0.81
N SER A 64 4.27 21.82 0.20
CA SER A 64 3.70 21.59 -1.13
C SER A 64 4.75 21.69 -2.24
N CYS A 65 4.43 21.27 -3.47
CA CYS A 65 5.37 21.43 -4.60
C CYS A 65 5.71 22.91 -4.86
N ASP A 66 4.73 23.80 -4.77
CA ASP A 66 4.91 25.25 -4.96
C ASP A 66 5.83 25.87 -3.89
N GLU A 67 5.77 25.35 -2.67
CA GLU A 67 6.67 25.75 -1.58
C GLU A 67 8.10 25.26 -1.86
N VAL A 68 8.25 24.01 -2.28
CA VAL A 68 9.55 23.45 -2.69
C VAL A 68 10.16 24.28 -3.81
N GLU A 69 9.40 24.59 -4.86
CA GLU A 69 9.88 25.42 -5.98
C GLU A 69 10.36 26.79 -5.51
N ARG A 70 9.60 27.46 -4.63
CA ARG A 70 9.98 28.76 -4.06
C ARG A 70 11.28 28.68 -3.26
N GLU A 71 11.43 27.66 -2.42
CA GLU A 71 12.65 27.44 -1.64
C GLU A 71 13.86 27.16 -2.56
N ARG A 72 13.67 26.43 -3.66
CA ARG A 72 14.72 26.19 -4.66
C ARG A 72 15.10 27.46 -5.41
N ALA A 73 14.14 28.31 -5.76
CA ALA A 73 14.37 29.56 -6.48
C ALA A 73 15.25 30.54 -5.69
N VAL A 74 15.17 30.54 -4.36
CA VAL A 74 16.03 31.36 -3.48
C VAL A 74 17.36 30.67 -3.12
N GLY A 75 17.62 29.47 -3.67
CA GLY A 75 18.86 28.73 -3.49
C GLY A 75 18.93 27.84 -2.24
N HIS A 76 17.81 27.60 -1.55
CA HIS A 76 17.80 26.75 -0.37
C HIS A 76 17.96 25.26 -0.72
N ARG A 77 18.75 24.57 0.10
CA ARG A 77 18.93 23.11 0.03
C ARG A 77 18.03 22.42 1.04
N LEU A 78 16.86 22.00 0.57
CA LEU A 78 15.96 21.14 1.33
C LEU A 78 16.55 19.74 1.52
N ARG A 79 16.49 19.24 2.76
CA ARG A 79 16.88 17.89 3.13
C ARG A 79 15.64 17.04 3.28
N ALA A 80 15.56 15.94 2.52
CA ALA A 80 14.45 15.01 2.65
C ALA A 80 14.50 14.26 3.99
N ASP A 81 13.35 14.07 4.60
CA ASP A 81 13.19 13.27 5.82
C ASP A 81 13.62 11.82 5.59
N ALA A 82 14.43 11.24 6.47
CA ALA A 82 15.00 9.90 6.25
C ALA A 82 13.95 8.78 6.12
N HIS A 83 12.73 9.01 6.61
CA HIS A 83 11.65 8.04 6.64
C HIS A 83 10.56 8.32 5.60
N TRP A 84 10.72 9.32 4.73
CA TRP A 84 9.68 9.70 3.75
C TRP A 84 9.23 8.51 2.89
N ARG A 85 10.19 7.68 2.44
CA ARG A 85 9.92 6.49 1.62
C ARG A 85 9.08 5.45 2.35
N ALA A 86 9.42 5.20 3.61
CA ALA A 86 8.71 4.23 4.44
C ALA A 86 7.30 4.72 4.77
N ARG A 87 7.12 6.03 4.99
CA ARG A 87 5.80 6.64 5.19
C ARG A 87 4.95 6.53 3.92
N LEU A 88 5.49 6.90 2.77
CA LEU A 88 4.80 6.79 1.48
C LEU A 88 4.35 5.33 1.22
N ALA A 89 5.27 4.38 1.33
CA ALA A 89 4.95 2.96 1.17
C ALA A 89 3.86 2.48 2.14
N SER A 90 3.87 2.97 3.40
CA SER A 90 2.86 2.61 4.39
C SER A 90 1.49 3.19 4.05
N GLU A 91 1.42 4.44 3.61
CA GLU A 91 0.17 5.10 3.22
C GLU A 91 -0.44 4.44 1.99
N THR A 92 0.37 4.20 0.94
CA THR A 92 -0.10 3.51 -0.27
C THR A 92 -0.60 2.09 0.06
N ARG A 93 0.16 1.33 0.84
CA ARG A 93 -0.25 0.00 1.30
C ARG A 93 -1.56 0.06 2.07
N GLU A 94 -1.74 1.03 2.96
CA GLU A 94 -2.96 1.15 3.76
C GLU A 94 -4.19 1.48 2.89
N VAL A 95 -4.04 2.34 1.88
CA VAL A 95 -5.11 2.65 0.93
C VAL A 95 -5.51 1.40 0.14
N GLU A 96 -4.55 0.68 -0.43
CA GLU A 96 -4.82 -0.53 -1.21
C GLU A 96 -5.37 -1.66 -0.35
N PHE A 97 -4.87 -1.81 0.89
CA PHE A 97 -5.40 -2.79 1.82
C PHE A 97 -6.86 -2.50 2.21
N ARG A 98 -7.21 -1.23 2.44
CA ARG A 98 -8.60 -0.84 2.71
C ARG A 98 -9.50 -1.09 1.50
N ALA A 99 -9.03 -0.83 0.28
CA ALA A 99 -9.77 -1.17 -0.93
C ALA A 99 -10.02 -2.69 -1.03
N TRP A 100 -9.00 -3.50 -0.76
CA TRP A 100 -9.13 -4.96 -0.73
C TRP A 100 -10.15 -5.45 0.31
N LEU A 101 -10.19 -4.82 1.49
CA LEU A 101 -11.19 -5.11 2.52
C LEU A 101 -12.61 -4.69 2.10
N ASP A 102 -12.75 -3.54 1.45
CA ASP A 102 -14.05 -3.01 1.00
C ASP A 102 -14.71 -3.93 -0.03
N GLU A 103 -13.93 -4.38 -1.02
CA GLU A 103 -14.36 -5.35 -2.04
C GLU A 103 -14.90 -6.65 -1.44
N ARG A 104 -14.48 -6.98 -0.21
CA ARG A 104 -14.84 -8.21 0.52
C ARG A 104 -15.86 -7.96 1.63
N GLY A 105 -16.40 -6.75 1.75
CA GLY A 105 -17.35 -6.41 2.82
C GLY A 105 -16.75 -6.54 4.22
N LEU A 106 -15.42 -6.40 4.35
CA LEU A 106 -14.68 -6.47 5.61
C LEU A 106 -14.49 -5.10 6.25
N LEU A 107 -15.10 -4.06 5.68
CA LEU A 107 -15.20 -2.74 6.29
C LEU A 107 -16.57 -2.55 6.96
N LYS A 108 -16.55 -1.86 8.09
CA LYS A 108 -17.74 -1.31 8.73
C LYS A 108 -18.25 -0.13 7.90
N ALA A 109 -19.49 0.29 8.15
CA ALA A 109 -20.08 1.47 7.50
C ALA A 109 -19.30 2.78 7.69
N ASN A 110 -18.42 2.86 8.70
CA ASN A 110 -17.53 4.00 8.93
C ASN A 110 -16.15 3.86 8.26
N GLY A 111 -15.97 2.90 7.35
CA GLY A 111 -14.73 2.63 6.62
C GLY A 111 -13.62 1.97 7.45
N GLN A 112 -13.89 1.59 8.71
CA GLN A 112 -12.91 0.89 9.54
C GLN A 112 -12.98 -0.62 9.33
N PRO A 113 -11.85 -1.34 9.38
CA PRO A 113 -11.87 -2.80 9.34
C PRO A 113 -12.73 -3.41 10.45
N ILE A 114 -13.40 -4.52 10.15
CA ILE A 114 -14.04 -5.33 11.18
C ILE A 114 -12.97 -5.96 12.11
N ARG A 115 -13.39 -6.44 13.28
CA ARG A 115 -12.47 -7.08 14.24
C ARG A 115 -11.82 -8.31 13.60
N GLY A 116 -10.51 -8.49 13.82
CA GLY A 116 -9.74 -9.58 13.20
C GLY A 116 -9.11 -9.17 11.87
N TRP A 117 -9.49 -8.04 11.29
CA TRP A 117 -8.99 -7.56 9.99
C TRP A 117 -8.25 -6.23 10.10
N THR A 118 -7.80 -5.87 11.30
CA THR A 118 -6.98 -4.67 11.51
C THR A 118 -5.51 -4.93 11.15
N SER A 119 -4.76 -3.88 10.85
CA SER A 119 -3.31 -3.98 10.62
C SER A 119 -2.57 -4.65 11.80
N ARG A 120 -3.07 -4.48 13.03
CA ARG A 120 -2.51 -5.13 14.23
C ARG A 120 -2.80 -6.63 14.26
N ASP A 121 -4.02 -7.04 13.92
CA ASP A 121 -4.38 -8.47 13.84
C ASP A 121 -3.48 -9.18 12.81
N PHE A 122 -3.21 -8.50 11.69
CA PHE A 122 -2.29 -8.97 10.66
C PHE A 122 -0.85 -9.15 11.11
N GLN A 123 -0.32 -8.20 11.90
CA GLN A 123 1.02 -8.33 12.48
C GLN A 123 1.11 -9.56 13.37
N MET A 124 0.08 -9.82 14.19
CA MET A 124 0.05 -11.01 15.04
C MET A 124 -0.03 -12.30 14.22
N TRP A 125 -0.85 -12.33 13.16
CA TRP A 125 -0.96 -13.49 12.28
C TRP A 125 0.34 -13.80 11.51
N ASP A 126 0.99 -12.78 10.96
CA ASP A 126 2.27 -12.93 10.25
C ASP A 126 3.38 -13.41 11.18
N GLN A 127 3.41 -12.89 12.41
CA GLN A 127 4.36 -13.34 13.43
C GLN A 127 4.14 -14.82 13.80
N ALA A 128 2.90 -15.21 14.12
CA ALA A 128 2.57 -16.58 14.51
C ALA A 128 2.95 -17.59 13.41
N ARG A 129 2.70 -17.24 12.14
CA ARG A 129 3.09 -18.12 11.02
C ARG A 129 4.60 -18.29 10.87
N ARG A 130 5.37 -17.22 11.06
CA ARG A 130 6.84 -17.30 11.00
C ARG A 130 7.41 -18.15 12.13
N GLU A 131 6.75 -18.15 13.29
CA GLU A 131 7.10 -19.01 14.43
C GLU A 131 6.77 -20.48 14.13
N ASP A 132 5.66 -20.76 13.44
CA ASP A 132 5.28 -22.11 13.01
C ASP A 132 6.17 -22.64 11.87
N ASP A 133 6.49 -21.82 10.87
CA ASP A 133 7.36 -22.20 9.73
C ASP A 133 8.83 -22.40 10.13
N GLY A 134 9.24 -21.87 11.29
CA GLY A 134 10.59 -22.00 11.85
C GLY A 134 10.80 -23.21 12.76
N ARG A 135 9.80 -24.08 12.92
CA ARG A 135 9.79 -25.22 13.84
C ARG A 135 9.84 -26.57 13.10
#